data_AF-A0A7X7NK12-F1
#
_entry.id   AF-A0A7X7NK12-F1
#
_cell.length_a   1.000
_cell.length_b   1.000
_cell.length_c   1.000
_cell.angle_alpha   90.00
_cell.angle_beta   90.00
_cell.angle_gamma   90.00
#
_symmetry.space_group_name_H-M   'P 1'
#
loop_
_entity.id
_entity.type
_entity.pdbx_description
1 polymer ?
#
loop_
_entity_poly.entity_id
_entity_poly.type
_entity_poly.pdbx_seq_one_letter_code
_entity_poly.pdbx_strand_id
1 'polypeptide(L)'
;MKLISFIYLLAILFCRCGLEPQAGGSTNTCNARITGSLFDKEGTAAQHTQVKCIRADYIPGVSNDTLVRFTYTDHSGNYTFEHVDSGTYVISAVDTLNLSRWCTYGVMVDSQKVDLPSAVLDAPGRIRIDITGSTLTTDGFFYIQGTTIRTSLAGNNSDGSITLDSIPYGVIPAIKYARTPGISQQIVRDSVAVKASETATIYNIDWRFTRILRLNTTASGAGITSNVTGFPVLLRFSAENFNFNEVVPDGSDLQFKRNDNRTLQHEIERWNLSSGRAEVWVTVDTIFGNDSLQSISMYWGNPKFSSVTKPKNAFDTLNGFQGVWHLNDVSGDSIQDASPNRFIGISPDTATPGVTDGIIGLCRSFDGVNDYITMPNTADSKLDFPEDGYFSISAWVYVDSFDNVYRTIMTKGYEQYFLQLSYFPGDKPLWQFSVFRKSDNWNMSHISAIKNQWVFLTGVRQGTAQFLYCNGELVAATSATYPQGVSRDTTNDFTIGRFLKEATFPEKFGFCFFKGKIDEVRISSMAYSSDWIRLCFMNQRSDDKLVSYK
;
A
#
# COMPACT_ATOMS: atom_id res chain seq x y z
N MET A 1 -25.04 59.09 3.42
CA MET A 1 -24.06 59.60 4.42
C MET A 1 -23.09 58.46 4.71
N LYS A 2 -22.06 58.26 3.88
CA LYS A 2 -20.62 58.47 4.15
C LYS A 2 -20.09 57.82 5.46
N LEU A 3 -19.36 56.70 5.38
CA LEU A 3 -17.91 56.49 5.68
C LEU A 3 -17.59 54.96 5.77
N ILE A 4 -16.73 54.36 4.91
CA ILE A 4 -15.27 54.03 5.07
C ILE A 4 -15.03 52.95 6.17
N SER A 5 -14.38 51.76 6.00
CA SER A 5 -13.11 51.38 5.33
C SER A 5 -12.87 49.84 5.21
N PHE A 6 -12.25 49.41 4.08
CA PHE A 6 -11.22 48.35 3.82
C PHE A 6 -11.39 46.88 4.32
N ILE A 7 -11.46 45.81 3.50
CA ILE A 7 -10.65 45.23 2.37
C ILE A 7 -9.40 44.44 2.82
N TYR A 8 -9.34 43.13 2.52
CA TYR A 8 -8.41 42.53 1.53
C TYR A 8 -8.81 41.08 1.18
N LEU A 9 -9.25 40.87 -0.07
CA LEU A 9 -9.34 39.60 -0.76
C LEU A 9 -8.53 39.77 -2.06
N LEU A 10 -7.47 38.96 -2.25
CA LEU A 10 -6.63 39.01 -3.44
C LEU A 10 -6.95 37.79 -4.31
N ALA A 11 -7.72 38.01 -5.37
CA ALA A 11 -7.88 37.10 -6.50
C ALA A 11 -7.44 37.87 -7.76
N ILE A 12 -6.44 37.37 -8.47
CA ILE A 12 -6.02 37.95 -9.76
C ILE A 12 -5.95 36.83 -10.80
N LEU A 13 -6.95 36.84 -11.67
CA LEU A 13 -6.92 36.27 -13.01
C LEU A 13 -5.82 36.95 -13.84
N PHE A 14 -5.05 36.18 -14.58
CA PHE A 14 -4.25 36.70 -15.68
C PHE A 14 -4.99 36.55 -17.02
N CYS A 15 -5.56 37.65 -17.51
CA CYS A 15 -5.69 37.89 -18.95
C CYS A 15 -4.43 38.63 -19.43
N ARG A 16 -3.85 38.20 -20.55
CA ARG A 16 -2.98 39.07 -21.36
C ARG A 16 -3.40 39.02 -22.83
N CYS A 17 -3.79 40.20 -23.31
CA CYS A 17 -3.90 40.53 -24.73
C CYS A 17 -2.51 40.58 -25.38
N GLY A 18 -2.47 40.26 -26.68
CA GLY A 18 -1.28 40.28 -27.50
C GLY A 18 -0.80 41.68 -27.86
N LEU A 19 0.51 41.78 -28.02
CA LEU A 19 1.21 42.71 -28.91
C LEU A 19 2.44 41.95 -29.44
N GLU A 20 2.59 41.90 -30.77
CA GLU A 20 3.78 41.39 -31.44
C GLU A 20 5.02 42.18 -31.01
N PRO A 21 6.19 41.54 -30.78
CA PRO A 21 7.45 42.26 -30.79
C PRO A 21 7.94 42.39 -32.22
N GLN A 22 7.86 43.63 -32.69
CA GLN A 22 8.70 44.25 -33.70
C GLN A 22 10.15 43.78 -33.59
N ALA A 23 10.77 43.46 -34.73
CA ALA A 23 12.16 43.10 -34.88
C ALA A 23 13.09 44.15 -34.22
N GLY A 24 13.70 43.76 -33.10
CA GLY A 24 14.80 44.45 -32.46
C GLY A 24 15.97 43.49 -32.33
N GLY A 25 16.94 43.62 -33.23
CA GLY A 25 18.19 42.89 -33.12
C GLY A 25 18.93 43.32 -31.86
N SER A 26 19.06 42.39 -30.91
CA SER A 26 20.15 42.40 -29.94
C SER A 26 20.66 40.98 -29.83
N THR A 27 21.92 40.78 -30.18
CA THR A 27 22.66 39.56 -29.89
C THR A 27 22.80 39.45 -28.37
N ASN A 28 21.90 38.72 -27.72
CA ASN A 28 22.16 38.20 -26.38
C ASN A 28 23.22 37.11 -26.53
N THR A 29 24.49 37.51 -26.54
CA THR A 29 25.58 36.59 -26.20
C THR A 29 25.37 36.21 -24.74
N CYS A 30 24.76 35.05 -24.50
CA CYS A 30 24.57 34.51 -23.17
C CYS A 30 25.96 34.19 -22.60
N ASN A 31 26.46 35.07 -21.72
CA ASN A 31 27.75 34.91 -21.03
C ASN A 31 27.56 34.21 -19.69
N ALA A 32 26.60 33.28 -19.59
CA ALA A 32 26.38 32.58 -18.32
C ALA A 32 27.57 31.66 -18.04
N ARG A 33 27.99 31.63 -16.77
CA ARG A 33 29.08 30.80 -16.30
C ARG A 33 28.56 29.74 -15.34
N ILE A 34 29.00 28.49 -15.50
CA ILE A 34 28.81 27.43 -14.51
C ILE A 34 30.15 27.17 -13.83
N THR A 35 30.17 27.24 -12.50
CA THR A 35 31.36 27.01 -11.66
C THR A 35 31.06 25.97 -10.59
N GLY A 36 32.07 25.20 -10.19
CA GLY A 36 31.95 24.22 -9.10
C GLY A 36 33.30 23.64 -8.71
N SER A 37 33.31 22.82 -7.66
CA SER A 37 34.50 22.16 -7.13
C SER A 37 34.24 20.68 -6.85
N LEU A 38 35.26 19.84 -7.08
CA LEU A 38 35.21 18.40 -6.91
C LEU A 38 36.31 17.93 -5.97
N PHE A 39 35.95 16.98 -5.10
CA PHE A 39 36.83 16.36 -4.12
C PHE A 39 36.71 14.84 -4.15
N ASP A 40 37.74 14.14 -3.69
CA ASP A 40 37.67 12.72 -3.37
C ASP A 40 37.00 12.49 -1.99
N LYS A 41 36.89 11.23 -1.57
CA LYS A 41 36.25 10.85 -0.29
C LYS A 41 37.02 11.34 0.93
N GLU A 42 38.31 11.52 0.77
CA GLU A 42 39.25 11.98 1.79
C GLU A 42 39.23 13.52 1.91
N GLY A 43 38.50 14.21 1.03
CA GLY A 43 38.39 15.67 1.00
C GLY A 43 39.54 16.35 0.26
N THR A 44 40.36 15.60 -0.47
CA THR A 44 41.41 16.13 -1.35
C THR A 44 40.79 16.66 -2.62
N ALA A 45 41.31 17.78 -3.13
CA ALA A 45 40.90 18.32 -4.43
C ALA A 45 41.07 17.27 -5.53
N ALA A 46 39.99 16.97 -6.24
CA ALA A 46 40.04 16.04 -7.36
C ALA A 46 40.59 16.76 -8.59
N GLN A 47 41.90 16.63 -8.82
CA GLN A 47 42.60 17.34 -9.89
C GLN A 47 42.48 16.61 -11.23
N HIS A 48 42.54 17.36 -12.34
CA HIS A 48 42.52 16.80 -13.70
C HIS A 48 41.32 15.86 -13.99
N THR A 49 40.22 16.03 -13.25
CA THR A 49 38.99 15.30 -13.44
C THR A 49 38.25 15.89 -14.63
N GLN A 50 37.83 15.05 -15.59
CA GLN A 50 37.05 15.52 -16.73
C GLN A 50 35.63 15.85 -16.26
N VAL A 51 35.20 17.09 -16.47
CA VAL A 51 33.83 17.54 -16.19
C VAL A 51 33.13 17.80 -17.51
N LYS A 52 31.93 17.27 -17.69
CA LYS A 52 31.07 17.48 -18.86
C LYS A 52 29.87 18.33 -18.47
N CYS A 53 29.54 19.29 -19.32
CA CYS A 53 28.30 20.06 -19.29
C CYS A 53 27.47 19.63 -20.49
N ILE A 54 26.34 18.97 -20.21
CA ILE A 54 25.51 18.32 -21.22
C ILE A 54 24.11 18.90 -21.12
N ARG A 55 23.53 19.29 -22.26
CA ARG A 55 22.12 19.69 -22.30
C ARG A 55 21.22 18.59 -21.75
N ALA A 56 20.25 18.93 -20.89
CA ALA A 56 19.40 17.95 -20.23
C ALA A 56 18.49 17.17 -21.21
N ASP A 57 18.28 17.68 -22.43
CA ASP A 57 17.55 17.00 -23.49
C ASP A 57 18.42 16.06 -24.36
N TYR A 58 19.74 16.02 -24.16
CA TYR A 58 20.67 15.21 -24.95
C TYR A 58 20.38 13.70 -24.84
N ILE A 59 20.37 13.04 -26.00
CA ILE A 59 20.17 11.60 -26.16
C ILE A 59 21.46 10.97 -26.73
N PRO A 60 22.14 10.10 -25.96
CA PRO A 60 23.39 9.44 -26.37
C PRO A 60 23.40 8.83 -27.77
N GLY A 61 24.27 9.38 -28.63
CA GLY A 61 24.49 8.95 -30.02
C GLY A 61 23.27 9.08 -30.93
N VAL A 62 22.39 10.04 -30.61
CA VAL A 62 21.30 10.51 -31.47
C VAL A 62 21.35 12.03 -31.58
N SER A 63 21.48 12.73 -30.44
CA SER A 63 21.68 14.18 -30.41
C SER A 63 23.03 14.57 -30.97
N ASN A 64 23.15 15.82 -31.43
CA ASN A 64 24.42 16.37 -31.89
C ASN A 64 25.43 16.45 -30.72
N ASP A 65 26.63 15.93 -30.94
CA ASP A 65 27.69 15.92 -29.92
C ASP A 65 28.20 17.32 -29.57
N THR A 66 27.89 18.36 -30.37
CA THR A 66 28.15 19.76 -30.01
C THR A 66 27.41 20.21 -28.73
N LEU A 67 26.37 19.48 -28.31
CA LEU A 67 25.64 19.74 -27.07
C LEU A 67 26.35 19.19 -25.82
N VAL A 68 27.51 18.55 -25.99
CA VAL A 68 28.37 18.05 -24.93
C VAL A 68 29.64 18.90 -24.90
N ARG A 69 29.80 19.71 -23.85
CA ARG A 69 31.03 20.45 -23.58
C ARG A 69 31.82 19.77 -22.48
N PHE A 70 33.14 19.88 -22.49
CA PHE A 70 33.97 19.39 -21.39
C PHE A 70 35.06 20.38 -20.99
N THR A 71 35.52 20.25 -19.75
CA THR A 71 36.65 20.95 -19.16
C THR A 71 37.33 20.01 -18.15
N TYR A 72 38.40 20.46 -17.51
CA TYR A 72 39.10 19.71 -16.47
C TYR A 72 39.17 20.53 -15.20
N THR A 73 39.18 19.86 -14.05
CA THR A 73 39.43 20.53 -12.77
C THR A 73 40.88 20.97 -12.64
N ASP A 74 41.09 22.13 -12.02
CA ASP A 74 42.41 22.65 -11.68
C ASP A 74 43.04 21.92 -10.48
N HIS A 75 44.20 22.40 -10.01
CA HIS A 75 44.93 21.87 -8.85
C HIS A 75 44.14 21.98 -7.52
N SER A 76 43.13 22.84 -7.49
CA SER A 76 42.24 23.06 -6.33
C SER A 76 40.90 22.34 -6.52
N GLY A 77 40.73 21.54 -7.58
CA GLY A 77 39.52 20.78 -7.85
C GLY A 77 38.41 21.61 -8.50
N ASN A 78 38.67 22.86 -8.92
CA ASN A 78 37.66 23.74 -9.48
C ASN A 78 37.51 23.57 -10.99
N TYR A 79 36.29 23.67 -11.50
CA TYR A 79 35.99 23.71 -12.93
C TYR A 79 35.14 24.92 -13.29
N THR A 80 35.19 25.31 -14.56
CA THR A 80 34.40 26.43 -15.08
C THR A 80 33.97 26.16 -16.52
N PHE A 81 32.70 26.44 -16.81
CA PHE A 81 32.17 26.56 -18.17
C PHE A 81 31.77 28.01 -18.42
N GLU A 82 32.40 28.65 -19.40
CA GLU A 82 32.05 30.01 -19.85
C GLU A 82 31.12 29.97 -21.07
N HIS A 83 30.37 31.04 -21.30
CA HIS A 83 29.47 31.18 -22.47
C HIS A 83 28.48 30.02 -22.59
N VAL A 84 27.81 29.68 -21.49
CA VAL A 84 26.76 28.65 -21.48
C VAL A 84 25.44 29.30 -21.85
N ASP A 85 24.74 28.75 -22.83
CA ASP A 85 23.42 29.22 -23.21
C ASP A 85 22.40 28.97 -22.08
N SER A 86 21.32 29.75 -22.09
CA SER A 86 20.22 29.52 -21.14
C SER A 86 19.56 28.16 -21.39
N GLY A 87 19.25 27.44 -20.30
CA GLY A 87 18.58 26.16 -20.38
C GLY A 87 18.88 25.26 -19.20
N THR A 88 18.48 24.00 -19.31
CA THR A 88 18.71 22.99 -18.27
C THR A 88 19.83 22.04 -18.69
N TYR A 89 20.75 21.77 -17.77
CA TYR A 89 21.94 20.98 -18.01
C TYR A 89 22.10 19.86 -16.97
N VAL A 90 22.91 18.88 -17.35
CA VAL A 90 23.46 17.84 -16.48
C VAL A 90 24.96 18.07 -16.44
N ILE A 91 25.52 18.12 -15.23
CA ILE A 91 26.97 18.21 -15.04
C ILE A 91 27.43 16.86 -14.52
N SER A 92 28.35 16.22 -15.24
CA SER A 92 28.90 14.92 -14.87
C SER A 92 30.42 14.97 -14.85
N ALA A 93 31.03 14.33 -13.87
CA ALA A 93 32.46 14.24 -13.71
C ALA A 93 32.94 12.78 -13.77
N VAL A 94 34.09 12.57 -14.42
CA VAL A 94 34.76 11.28 -14.52
C VAL A 94 36.24 11.47 -14.22
N ASP A 95 36.70 10.86 -13.13
CA ASP A 95 38.10 10.72 -12.81
C ASP A 95 38.56 9.34 -13.31
N THR A 96 39.36 9.33 -14.38
CA THR A 96 39.86 8.11 -14.98
C THR A 96 41.03 7.49 -14.23
N LEU A 97 41.71 8.26 -13.36
CA LEU A 97 42.83 7.78 -12.57
C LEU A 97 42.32 7.01 -11.35
N ASN A 98 41.37 7.59 -10.62
CA ASN A 98 40.81 7.00 -9.40
C ASN A 98 39.53 6.17 -9.65
N LEU A 99 39.09 6.06 -10.92
CA LEU A 99 37.90 5.34 -11.34
C LEU A 99 36.62 5.79 -10.61
N SER A 100 36.52 7.09 -10.33
CA SER A 100 35.42 7.69 -9.58
C SER A 100 34.59 8.63 -10.45
N ARG A 101 33.33 8.82 -10.08
CA ARG A 101 32.33 9.56 -10.86
C ARG A 101 31.40 10.36 -9.97
N TRP A 102 30.85 11.41 -10.54
CA TRP A 102 29.81 12.23 -9.94
C TRP A 102 28.88 12.78 -11.02
N CYS A 103 27.62 13.03 -10.67
CA CYS A 103 26.66 13.62 -11.58
C CYS A 103 25.61 14.42 -10.81
N THR A 104 25.23 15.58 -11.36
CA THR A 104 24.09 16.36 -10.90
C THR A 104 23.18 16.69 -12.09
N TYR A 105 21.88 16.64 -11.85
CA TYR A 105 20.85 16.76 -12.87
C TYR A 105 20.04 18.05 -12.67
N GLY A 106 19.52 18.63 -13.75
CA GLY A 106 18.57 19.73 -13.65
C GLY A 106 19.20 21.09 -13.32
N VAL A 107 20.47 21.31 -13.67
CA VAL A 107 21.15 22.59 -13.47
C VAL A 107 20.53 23.63 -14.40
N MET A 108 19.75 24.55 -13.83
CA MET A 108 19.09 25.62 -14.59
C MET A 108 20.06 26.80 -14.76
N VAL A 109 20.20 27.25 -16.01
CA VAL A 109 20.96 28.43 -16.41
C VAL A 109 19.98 29.47 -16.93
N ASP A 110 19.62 30.42 -16.08
CA ASP A 110 18.72 31.55 -16.38
C ASP A 110 19.35 32.93 -16.08
N SER A 111 20.53 32.93 -15.47
CA SER A 111 21.27 34.12 -15.02
C SER A 111 22.73 34.07 -15.47
N GLN A 112 23.50 35.13 -15.21
CA GLN A 112 24.90 35.24 -15.64
C GLN A 112 25.86 34.27 -14.93
N LYS A 113 25.49 33.68 -13.79
CA LYS A 113 26.38 32.78 -13.05
C LYS A 113 25.59 31.74 -12.25
N VAL A 114 26.00 30.48 -12.37
CA VAL A 114 25.50 29.34 -11.59
C VAL A 114 26.68 28.74 -10.83
N ASP A 115 26.68 28.90 -9.51
CA ASP A 115 27.64 28.26 -8.60
C ASP A 115 27.05 26.96 -8.06
N LEU A 116 27.65 25.83 -8.43
CA LEU A 116 27.29 24.53 -7.90
C LEU A 116 28.03 24.28 -6.58
N PRO A 117 27.37 23.62 -5.60
CA PRO A 117 28.04 23.23 -4.37
C PRO A 117 29.20 22.28 -4.65
N SER A 118 30.18 22.26 -3.75
CA SER A 118 31.25 21.25 -3.76
C SER A 118 30.66 19.85 -3.76
N ALA A 119 31.23 18.96 -4.59
CA ALA A 119 30.77 17.59 -4.71
C ALA A 119 31.91 16.58 -4.52
N VAL A 120 31.53 15.38 -4.08
CA VAL A 120 32.45 14.27 -3.81
C VAL A 120 32.26 13.19 -4.87
N LEU A 121 33.36 12.81 -5.51
CA LEU A 121 33.42 11.69 -6.44
C LEU A 121 33.43 10.36 -5.67
N ASP A 122 32.75 9.35 -6.20
CA ASP A 122 32.75 7.99 -5.64
C ASP A 122 32.85 6.94 -6.75
N ALA A 123 33.23 5.72 -6.39
CA ALA A 123 33.18 4.56 -7.26
C ALA A 123 31.77 4.44 -7.89
N PRO A 124 31.68 4.23 -9.21
CA PRO A 124 30.40 4.08 -9.86
C PRO A 124 29.73 2.75 -9.48
N GLY A 125 28.42 2.72 -9.61
CA GLY A 125 27.63 1.50 -9.56
C GLY A 125 27.24 1.02 -10.97
N ARG A 126 26.34 0.05 -10.99
CA ARG A 126 25.77 -0.54 -12.20
C ARG A 126 24.26 -0.58 -12.11
N ILE A 127 23.60 -0.59 -13.27
CA ILE A 127 22.18 -0.92 -13.37
C ILE A 127 22.03 -2.16 -14.25
N ARG A 128 21.52 -3.24 -13.67
CA ARG A 128 21.07 -4.43 -14.39
C ARG A 128 19.58 -4.28 -14.68
N ILE A 129 19.18 -4.43 -15.94
CA ILE A 129 17.80 -4.32 -16.41
C ILE A 129 17.37 -5.71 -16.84
N ASP A 130 16.40 -6.30 -16.15
CA ASP A 130 15.79 -7.56 -16.54
C ASP A 130 14.77 -7.31 -17.64
N ILE A 131 15.04 -7.82 -18.85
CA ILE A 131 14.18 -7.66 -20.03
C ILE A 131 13.45 -8.96 -20.37
N THR A 132 13.49 -9.97 -19.49
CA THR A 132 12.85 -11.26 -19.69
C THR A 132 11.35 -11.08 -19.91
N GLY A 133 10.83 -11.64 -21.00
CA GLY A 133 9.40 -11.55 -21.35
C GLY A 133 8.95 -10.17 -21.85
N SER A 134 9.86 -9.21 -22.01
CA SER A 134 9.51 -7.90 -22.58
C SER A 134 9.23 -7.97 -24.08
N THR A 135 8.45 -7.01 -24.58
CA THR A 135 8.16 -6.86 -26.02
C THR A 135 9.06 -5.82 -26.68
N LEU A 136 10.21 -5.50 -26.09
CA LEU A 136 11.15 -4.52 -26.64
C LEU A 136 11.86 -5.06 -27.88
N THR A 137 12.15 -4.19 -28.83
CA THR A 137 12.74 -4.55 -30.12
C THR A 137 14.26 -4.55 -30.06
N THR A 138 14.93 -5.56 -30.61
CA THR A 138 16.39 -5.74 -30.46
C THR A 138 17.27 -4.60 -31.03
N ASP A 139 16.70 -3.73 -31.86
CA ASP A 139 17.35 -2.56 -32.47
C ASP A 139 17.28 -1.28 -31.61
N GLY A 140 16.74 -1.34 -30.39
CA GLY A 140 16.73 -0.22 -29.45
C GLY A 140 17.91 -0.17 -28.49
N PHE A 141 17.94 0.85 -27.64
CA PHE A 141 18.96 1.04 -26.62
C PHE A 141 18.38 1.66 -25.35
N PHE A 142 18.97 1.30 -24.20
CA PHE A 142 18.70 1.94 -22.91
C PHE A 142 19.70 3.06 -22.67
N TYR A 143 19.26 4.15 -22.05
CA TYR A 143 20.10 5.31 -21.79
C TYR A 143 19.63 6.14 -20.60
N ILE A 144 20.51 7.03 -20.15
CA ILE A 144 20.21 8.08 -19.17
C ILE A 144 20.27 9.42 -19.91
N GLN A 145 19.13 10.12 -19.97
CA GLN A 145 19.04 11.40 -20.69
C GLN A 145 19.96 12.46 -20.07
N GLY A 146 20.56 13.31 -20.90
CA GLY A 146 21.51 14.33 -20.46
C GLY A 146 22.87 13.77 -20.05
N THR A 147 23.15 12.49 -20.32
CA THR A 147 24.48 11.90 -20.09
C THR A 147 25.04 11.33 -21.38
N THR A 148 26.23 10.74 -21.36
CA THR A 148 26.75 9.93 -22.48
C THR A 148 26.55 8.43 -22.27
N ILE A 149 25.75 8.03 -21.27
CA ILE A 149 25.60 6.65 -20.84
C ILE A 149 24.47 5.98 -21.63
N ARG A 150 24.81 4.91 -22.37
CA ARG A 150 23.85 4.06 -23.08
C ARG A 150 24.35 2.63 -23.22
N THR A 151 23.43 1.71 -23.52
CA THR A 151 23.76 0.33 -23.91
C THR A 151 22.73 -0.19 -24.92
N SER A 152 23.18 -0.95 -25.92
CA SER A 152 22.32 -1.50 -26.98
C SER A 152 21.58 -2.74 -26.50
N LEU A 153 20.32 -2.90 -26.89
CA LEU A 153 19.52 -4.08 -26.58
C LEU A 153 20.06 -5.35 -27.27
N ALA A 154 20.75 -5.20 -28.40
CA ALA A 154 21.47 -6.29 -29.06
C ALA A 154 22.62 -6.89 -28.23
N GLY A 155 23.06 -6.21 -27.17
CA GLY A 155 24.10 -6.66 -26.24
C GLY A 155 23.54 -7.30 -24.96
N ASN A 156 22.36 -7.92 -25.01
CA ASN A 156 21.81 -8.58 -23.83
C ASN A 156 22.66 -9.79 -23.39
N ASN A 157 22.70 -9.99 -22.09
CA ASN A 157 23.35 -11.12 -21.45
C ASN A 157 22.55 -12.40 -21.72
N SER A 158 23.21 -13.57 -21.59
CA SER A 158 22.57 -14.88 -21.78
C SER A 158 21.42 -15.16 -20.81
N ASP A 159 21.37 -14.44 -19.69
CA ASP A 159 20.31 -14.52 -18.67
C ASP A 159 19.09 -13.64 -18.97
N GLY A 160 19.05 -12.99 -20.14
CA GLY A 160 17.95 -12.09 -20.51
C GLY A 160 18.01 -10.74 -19.81
N SER A 161 19.18 -10.31 -19.34
CA SER A 161 19.38 -8.98 -18.74
C SER A 161 20.30 -8.08 -19.57
N ILE A 162 20.30 -6.78 -19.28
CA ILE A 162 21.21 -5.78 -19.85
C ILE A 162 21.87 -4.99 -18.74
N THR A 163 23.14 -4.63 -18.93
CA THR A 163 23.88 -3.84 -17.95
C THR A 163 24.20 -2.45 -18.51
N LEU A 164 23.81 -1.41 -17.78
CA LEU A 164 24.42 -0.08 -17.87
C LEU A 164 25.53 -0.02 -16.82
N ASP A 165 26.78 0.12 -17.27
CA ASP A 165 27.96 0.17 -16.41
C ASP A 165 28.41 1.61 -16.16
N SER A 166 29.23 1.78 -15.13
CA SER A 166 29.88 3.03 -14.76
C SER A 166 28.89 4.17 -14.49
N ILE A 167 27.80 3.84 -13.79
CA ILE A 167 26.75 4.77 -13.40
C ILE A 167 27.20 5.55 -12.16
N PRO A 168 27.20 6.90 -12.19
CA PRO A 168 27.44 7.70 -10.99
C PRO A 168 26.50 7.30 -9.85
N TYR A 169 27.02 7.24 -8.62
CA TYR A 169 26.19 6.97 -7.45
C TYR A 169 25.16 8.09 -7.25
N GLY A 170 24.04 7.76 -6.61
CA GLY A 170 22.94 8.68 -6.35
C GLY A 170 21.62 8.20 -6.96
N VAL A 171 20.69 9.13 -7.14
CA VAL A 171 19.37 8.84 -7.73
C VAL A 171 19.38 9.27 -9.19
N ILE A 172 19.30 8.29 -10.09
CA ILE A 172 19.18 8.53 -11.53
C ILE A 172 17.73 8.93 -11.83
N PRO A 173 17.46 10.10 -12.44
CA PRO A 173 16.10 10.61 -12.60
C PRO A 173 15.19 9.65 -13.37
N ALA A 174 15.69 9.10 -14.48
CA ALA A 174 14.97 8.12 -15.28
C ALA A 174 15.93 7.25 -16.10
N ILE A 175 15.59 5.98 -16.21
CA ILE A 175 16.10 5.09 -17.26
C ILE A 175 15.09 5.10 -18.40
N LYS A 176 15.60 5.33 -19.61
CA LYS A 176 14.77 5.41 -20.82
C LYS A 176 15.20 4.39 -21.85
N TYR A 177 14.25 4.00 -22.69
CA TYR A 177 14.48 3.18 -23.86
C TYR A 177 14.10 3.97 -25.11
N ALA A 178 14.92 3.89 -26.16
CA ALA A 178 14.63 4.52 -27.45
C ALA A 178 14.95 3.60 -28.63
N ARG A 179 14.26 3.85 -29.76
CA ARG A 179 14.45 3.14 -31.03
C ARG A 179 14.67 4.10 -32.20
N THR A 180 15.51 3.72 -33.15
CA THR A 180 15.75 4.43 -34.42
C THR A 180 15.31 3.58 -35.63
N PRO A 181 14.89 4.17 -36.77
CA PRO A 181 14.75 5.61 -37.06
C PRO A 181 13.44 6.20 -36.50
N GLY A 182 13.41 7.53 -36.27
CA GLY A 182 12.20 8.25 -35.82
C GLY A 182 12.03 8.43 -34.30
N ILE A 183 13.03 8.03 -33.50
CA ILE A 183 13.13 8.21 -32.03
C ILE A 183 11.78 8.09 -31.31
N SER A 184 11.26 6.87 -31.16
CA SER A 184 10.26 6.62 -30.13
C SER A 184 10.95 6.47 -28.78
N GLN A 185 10.47 7.16 -27.75
CA GLN A 185 11.01 7.07 -26.40
C GLN A 185 9.95 6.54 -25.45
N GLN A 186 10.40 5.76 -24.48
CA GLN A 186 9.60 5.39 -23.32
C GLN A 186 10.45 5.47 -22.06
N ILE A 187 9.81 5.85 -20.96
CA ILE A 187 10.42 5.81 -19.64
C ILE A 187 10.24 4.39 -19.12
N VAL A 188 11.34 3.76 -18.71
CA VAL A 188 11.38 2.40 -18.19
C VAL A 188 11.23 2.41 -16.67
N ARG A 189 11.92 3.34 -16.00
CA ARG A 189 11.87 3.47 -14.55
C ARG A 189 12.30 4.88 -14.14
N ASP A 190 11.53 5.50 -13.27
CA ASP A 190 11.92 6.74 -12.60
C ASP A 190 12.66 6.47 -11.28
N SER A 191 13.50 7.43 -10.88
CA SER A 191 14.16 7.49 -9.57
C SER A 191 14.91 6.22 -9.19
N VAL A 192 15.89 5.81 -10.01
CA VAL A 192 16.70 4.61 -9.76
C VAL A 192 17.86 4.96 -8.84
N ALA A 193 17.80 4.48 -7.59
CA ALA A 193 18.91 4.61 -6.66
C ALA A 193 20.06 3.65 -7.01
N VAL A 194 21.25 4.20 -7.18
CA VAL A 194 22.50 3.48 -7.44
C VAL A 194 23.49 3.81 -6.33
N LYS A 195 23.95 2.79 -5.61
CA LYS A 195 25.00 2.95 -4.61
C LYS A 195 26.37 2.69 -5.21
N ALA A 196 27.40 3.27 -4.60
CA ALA A 196 28.78 3.09 -5.02
C ALA A 196 29.19 1.61 -5.01
N SER A 197 29.81 1.14 -6.10
CA SER A 197 30.24 -0.25 -6.29
C SER A 197 29.14 -1.32 -6.20
N GLU A 198 27.86 -0.95 -6.15
CA GLU A 198 26.73 -1.88 -6.12
C GLU A 198 26.02 -1.97 -7.50
N THR A 199 25.24 -3.04 -7.69
CA THR A 199 24.37 -3.18 -8.87
C THR A 199 22.91 -3.00 -8.45
N ALA A 200 22.28 -1.93 -8.91
CA ALA A 200 20.83 -1.79 -8.85
C ALA A 200 20.18 -2.69 -9.91
N THR A 201 19.09 -3.37 -9.58
CA THR A 201 18.36 -4.20 -10.56
C THR A 201 16.97 -3.63 -10.82
N ILE A 202 16.63 -3.45 -12.10
CA ILE A 202 15.30 -3.05 -12.56
C ILE A 202 14.57 -4.30 -13.06
N TYR A 203 13.49 -4.64 -12.36
CA TYR A 203 12.51 -5.64 -12.79
C TYR A 203 11.23 -4.95 -13.27
N ASN A 204 10.41 -5.67 -14.05
CA ASN A 204 9.09 -5.23 -14.50
C ASN A 204 9.17 -3.88 -15.23
N ILE A 205 9.94 -3.86 -16.32
CA ILE A 205 10.30 -2.65 -17.05
C ILE A 205 9.12 -1.90 -17.69
N ASP A 206 7.94 -2.53 -17.74
CA ASP A 206 6.70 -1.89 -18.19
C ASP A 206 6.07 -0.99 -17.11
N TRP A 207 6.52 -1.11 -15.85
CA TRP A 207 6.08 -0.27 -14.74
C TRP A 207 7.09 0.84 -14.47
N ARG A 208 6.62 2.08 -14.67
CA ARG A 208 7.41 3.30 -14.53
C ARG A 208 7.87 3.56 -13.10
N PHE A 209 7.06 3.18 -12.11
CA PHE A 209 7.32 3.48 -10.70
C PHE A 209 7.40 2.22 -9.85
N THR A 210 8.15 2.30 -8.76
CA THR A 210 8.24 1.23 -7.77
C THR A 210 8.44 1.76 -6.37
N ARG A 211 8.06 0.95 -5.38
CA ARG A 211 8.30 1.21 -3.97
C ARG A 211 8.54 -0.07 -3.21
N ILE A 212 9.44 -0.01 -2.23
CA ILE A 212 9.66 -1.10 -1.28
C ILE A 212 8.79 -0.85 -0.05
N LEU A 213 7.91 -1.79 0.26
CA LEU A 213 7.09 -1.78 1.47
C LEU A 213 7.75 -2.69 2.50
N ARG A 214 8.25 -2.12 3.59
CA ARG A 214 8.88 -2.89 4.68
C ARG A 214 7.83 -3.38 5.65
N LEU A 215 8.02 -4.61 6.13
CA LEU A 215 7.19 -5.26 7.13
C LEU A 215 8.01 -5.37 8.42
N ASN A 216 7.59 -4.68 9.48
CA ASN A 216 8.28 -4.68 10.76
C ASN A 216 7.47 -5.48 11.80
N THR A 217 7.97 -6.65 12.14
CA THR A 217 7.37 -7.54 13.14
C THR A 217 8.15 -7.58 14.45
N THR A 218 9.24 -6.81 14.56
CA THR A 218 9.96 -6.62 15.84
C THR A 218 9.09 -5.93 16.88
N ALA A 219 9.57 -5.83 18.12
CA ALA A 219 8.90 -5.12 19.20
C ALA A 219 8.59 -3.64 18.89
N SER A 220 9.31 -3.01 17.96
CA SER A 220 9.05 -1.64 17.51
C SER A 220 7.91 -1.53 16.49
N GLY A 221 7.49 -2.65 15.91
CA GLY A 221 6.40 -2.77 14.94
C GLY A 221 5.26 -3.64 15.46
N ALA A 222 4.86 -4.67 14.71
CA ALA A 222 3.76 -5.55 15.08
C ALA A 222 4.05 -6.44 16.33
N GLY A 223 5.33 -6.66 16.66
CA GLY A 223 5.75 -7.39 17.85
C GLY A 223 5.25 -8.83 17.91
N ILE A 224 5.43 -9.59 16.82
CA ILE A 224 5.13 -11.04 16.77
C ILE A 224 6.43 -11.83 16.73
N THR A 225 6.42 -13.06 17.26
CA THR A 225 7.65 -13.86 17.38
C THR A 225 7.70 -15.07 16.44
N SER A 226 6.54 -15.62 16.08
CA SER A 226 6.42 -16.76 15.16
C SER A 226 6.14 -16.30 13.74
N ASN A 227 6.49 -17.16 12.77
CA ASN A 227 6.12 -16.93 11.37
C ASN A 227 4.61 -17.13 11.17
N VAL A 228 4.02 -16.32 10.31
CA VAL A 228 2.59 -16.29 9.99
C VAL A 228 2.42 -16.46 8.48
N THR A 229 1.64 -17.45 8.01
CA THR A 229 1.60 -17.84 6.58
C THR A 229 0.29 -17.53 5.85
N GLY A 230 0.34 -16.95 4.65
CA GLY A 230 -0.87 -16.68 3.85
C GLY A 230 -1.68 -15.49 4.41
N PHE A 231 -0.98 -14.49 4.93
CA PHE A 231 -1.58 -13.36 5.64
C PHE A 231 -1.91 -12.21 4.68
N PRO A 232 -3.15 -11.68 4.67
CA PRO A 232 -3.51 -10.49 3.91
C PRO A 232 -3.05 -9.23 4.65
N VAL A 233 -2.00 -8.60 4.15
CA VAL A 233 -1.46 -7.32 4.64
C VAL A 233 -2.30 -6.18 4.08
N LEU A 234 -2.86 -5.35 4.96
CA LEU A 234 -3.48 -4.08 4.59
C LEU A 234 -2.41 -3.03 4.28
N LEU A 235 -2.58 -2.37 3.15
CA LEU A 235 -1.83 -1.18 2.75
C LEU A 235 -2.79 0.01 2.68
N ARG A 236 -2.44 1.11 3.34
CA ARG A 236 -3.13 2.39 3.28
C ARG A 236 -2.33 3.43 2.51
N PHE A 237 -2.93 3.96 1.46
CA PHE A 237 -2.37 5.05 0.67
C PHE A 237 -3.14 6.34 0.94
N SER A 238 -2.39 7.42 1.11
CA SER A 238 -2.92 8.78 1.23
C SER A 238 -2.16 9.70 0.29
N ALA A 239 -2.71 10.88 -0.02
CA ALA A 239 -2.00 11.89 -0.80
C ALA A 239 -0.65 12.33 -0.17
N GLU A 240 -0.44 12.05 1.13
CA GLU A 240 0.82 12.31 1.83
C GLU A 240 1.89 11.27 1.50
N ASN A 241 1.50 10.02 1.26
CA ASN A 241 2.44 8.93 1.04
C ASN A 241 2.42 8.41 -0.41
N PHE A 242 1.45 8.76 -1.25
CA PHE A 242 1.29 8.20 -2.59
C PHE A 242 0.73 9.23 -3.58
N ASN A 243 1.33 9.30 -4.77
CA ASN A 243 0.90 10.23 -5.81
C ASN A 243 -0.14 9.57 -6.73
N PHE A 244 -1.41 9.87 -6.50
CA PHE A 244 -2.54 9.33 -7.26
C PHE A 244 -2.59 9.79 -8.74
N ASN A 245 -1.72 10.71 -9.17
CA ASN A 245 -1.61 11.11 -10.59
C ASN A 245 -0.66 10.20 -11.40
N GLU A 246 0.08 9.31 -10.74
CA GLU A 246 1.08 8.43 -11.39
C GLU A 246 0.54 7.03 -11.76
N VAL A 247 -0.69 6.75 -11.33
CA VAL A 247 -1.39 5.46 -11.41
C VAL A 247 -2.61 5.64 -12.30
N VAL A 248 -3.11 4.56 -12.91
CA VAL A 248 -4.39 4.67 -13.64
C VAL A 248 -5.53 5.04 -12.69
N PRO A 249 -6.59 5.74 -13.15
CA PRO A 249 -7.60 6.33 -12.26
C PRO A 249 -8.30 5.36 -11.29
N ASP A 250 -8.42 4.09 -11.64
CA ASP A 250 -9.04 3.05 -10.82
C ASP A 250 -8.02 2.21 -10.02
N GLY A 251 -6.73 2.60 -10.01
CA GLY A 251 -5.66 1.87 -9.34
C GLY A 251 -5.34 0.53 -10.00
N SER A 252 -5.89 0.24 -11.18
CA SER A 252 -5.85 -1.11 -11.76
C SER A 252 -4.49 -1.57 -12.28
N ASP A 253 -3.52 -0.66 -12.42
CA ASP A 253 -2.15 -0.97 -12.81
C ASP A 253 -1.22 -1.26 -11.63
N LEU A 254 -1.75 -1.33 -10.40
CA LEU A 254 -0.99 -1.78 -9.24
C LEU A 254 -0.57 -3.25 -9.38
N GLN A 255 0.68 -3.52 -9.06
CA GLN A 255 1.21 -4.87 -8.94
C GLN A 255 2.12 -5.00 -7.73
N PHE A 256 1.96 -6.10 -7.00
CA PHE A 256 2.76 -6.41 -5.82
C PHE A 256 3.57 -7.67 -6.06
N LYS A 257 4.82 -7.67 -5.59
CA LYS A 257 5.75 -8.77 -5.78
C LYS A 257 6.60 -9.04 -4.56
N ARG A 258 6.98 -10.30 -4.42
CA ARG A 258 8.04 -10.74 -3.51
C ARG A 258 9.41 -10.28 -3.99
N ASN A 259 10.41 -10.36 -3.12
CA ASN A 259 11.81 -10.07 -3.46
C ASN A 259 12.38 -11.01 -4.54
N ASP A 260 11.77 -12.16 -4.79
CA ASP A 260 12.11 -13.11 -5.88
C ASP A 260 11.30 -12.86 -7.17
N ASN A 261 10.63 -11.70 -7.28
CA ASN A 261 9.83 -11.25 -8.42
C ASN A 261 8.54 -12.06 -8.70
N ARG A 262 8.12 -12.94 -7.79
CA ARG A 262 6.80 -13.60 -7.85
C ARG A 262 5.68 -12.62 -7.54
N THR A 263 4.61 -12.64 -8.34
CA THR A 263 3.42 -11.81 -8.16
C THR A 263 2.62 -12.25 -6.93
N LEU A 264 2.21 -11.28 -6.12
CA LEU A 264 1.35 -11.47 -4.96
C LEU A 264 -0.11 -11.19 -5.32
N GLN A 265 -1.02 -11.91 -4.66
CA GLN A 265 -2.45 -11.64 -4.77
C GLN A 265 -2.79 -10.34 -4.07
N HIS A 266 -3.70 -9.56 -4.65
CA HIS A 266 -4.17 -8.34 -4.02
C HIS A 266 -5.62 -8.05 -4.36
N GLU A 267 -6.22 -7.19 -3.55
CA GLU A 267 -7.58 -6.71 -3.69
C GLU A 267 -7.60 -5.23 -3.32
N ILE A 268 -8.24 -4.41 -4.14
CA ILE A 268 -8.46 -3.00 -3.86
C ILE A 268 -9.81 -2.91 -3.14
N GLU A 269 -9.79 -2.63 -1.85
CA GLU A 269 -11.01 -2.48 -1.06
C GLU A 269 -11.65 -1.12 -1.32
N ARG A 270 -10.86 -0.05 -1.24
CA ARG A 270 -11.31 1.30 -1.55
C ARG A 270 -10.28 2.01 -2.40
N TRP A 271 -10.77 2.72 -3.40
CA TRP A 271 -9.99 3.63 -4.23
C TRP A 271 -10.73 4.93 -4.44
N ASN A 272 -10.37 5.97 -3.69
CA ASN A 272 -11.03 7.26 -3.76
C ASN A 272 -10.03 8.36 -4.15
N LEU A 273 -9.94 8.62 -5.45
CA LEU A 273 -9.12 9.68 -6.02
C LEU A 273 -9.45 11.06 -5.46
N SER A 274 -10.73 11.37 -5.25
CA SER A 274 -11.16 12.71 -4.82
C SER A 274 -10.67 13.06 -3.42
N SER A 275 -10.63 12.07 -2.53
CA SER A 275 -10.07 12.22 -1.18
C SER A 275 -8.58 11.89 -1.09
N GLY A 276 -7.99 11.37 -2.17
CA GLY A 276 -6.62 10.85 -2.18
C GLY A 276 -6.42 9.75 -1.12
N ARG A 277 -7.35 8.79 -1.03
CA ARG A 277 -7.30 7.67 -0.07
C ARG A 277 -7.52 6.34 -0.78
N ALA A 278 -6.75 5.33 -0.41
CA ALA A 278 -6.98 3.98 -0.87
C ALA A 278 -6.53 2.93 0.17
N GLU A 279 -7.22 1.80 0.14
CA GLU A 279 -6.98 0.63 0.97
C GLU A 279 -6.85 -0.59 0.06
N VAL A 280 -5.73 -1.29 0.18
CA VAL A 280 -5.40 -2.44 -0.67
C VAL A 280 -4.93 -3.58 0.22
N TRP A 281 -5.52 -4.76 0.06
CA TRP A 281 -5.08 -5.99 0.70
C TRP A 281 -4.09 -6.71 -0.21
N VAL A 282 -2.99 -7.20 0.35
CA VAL A 282 -1.98 -7.98 -0.38
C VAL A 282 -1.66 -9.24 0.40
N THR A 283 -1.89 -10.42 -0.17
CA THR A 283 -1.54 -11.68 0.48
C THR A 283 -0.04 -11.89 0.45
N VAL A 284 0.56 -12.15 1.61
CA VAL A 284 1.97 -12.49 1.76
C VAL A 284 2.09 -13.91 2.29
N ASP A 285 2.79 -14.77 1.53
CA ASP A 285 2.91 -16.21 1.82
C ASP A 285 3.46 -16.51 3.22
N THR A 286 4.42 -15.71 3.68
CA THR A 286 4.98 -15.85 5.03
C THR A 286 5.43 -14.48 5.51
N ILE A 287 4.91 -14.05 6.65
CA ILE A 287 5.38 -12.94 7.44
C ILE A 287 6.34 -13.52 8.48
N PHE A 288 7.59 -13.07 8.49
CA PHE A 288 8.60 -13.56 9.41
C PHE A 288 8.43 -12.92 10.79
N GLY A 289 8.53 -13.73 11.85
CA GLY A 289 8.49 -13.23 13.23
C GLY A 289 9.77 -12.49 13.61
N ASN A 290 9.64 -11.43 14.40
CA ASN A 290 10.75 -10.60 14.89
C ASN A 290 11.75 -10.14 13.82
N ASP A 291 11.24 -9.69 12.68
CA ASP A 291 12.01 -9.27 11.51
C ASP A 291 11.71 -7.79 11.18
N SER A 292 12.73 -7.01 10.79
CA SER A 292 12.59 -5.60 10.37
C SER A 292 13.09 -5.35 8.94
N LEU A 293 13.55 -6.40 8.28
CA LEU A 293 14.16 -6.38 6.96
C LEU A 293 13.25 -6.98 5.89
N GLN A 294 12.21 -7.74 6.25
CA GLN A 294 11.28 -8.28 5.29
C GLN A 294 10.60 -7.15 4.49
N SER A 295 10.44 -7.37 3.20
CA SER A 295 9.78 -6.42 2.31
C SER A 295 9.02 -7.11 1.18
N ILE A 296 8.08 -6.36 0.62
CA ILE A 296 7.48 -6.60 -0.69
C ILE A 296 7.71 -5.39 -1.57
N SER A 297 7.63 -5.56 -2.88
CA SER A 297 7.75 -4.48 -3.87
C SER A 297 6.39 -4.17 -4.47
N MET A 298 6.05 -2.89 -4.55
CA MET A 298 4.91 -2.36 -5.29
C MET A 298 5.39 -1.75 -6.60
N TYR A 299 4.58 -1.88 -7.65
CA TYR A 299 4.81 -1.33 -8.99
C TYR A 299 3.52 -0.65 -9.48
N TRP A 300 3.63 0.53 -10.09
CA TRP A 300 2.53 1.26 -10.75
C TRP A 300 3.06 2.10 -11.93
N GLY A 301 2.16 2.76 -12.67
CA GLY A 301 2.48 3.58 -13.84
C GLY A 301 2.56 2.79 -15.13
N ASN A 302 1.77 1.73 -15.27
CA ASN A 302 1.63 0.94 -16.49
C ASN A 302 0.19 1.03 -17.04
N PRO A 303 -0.15 2.08 -17.81
CA PRO A 303 -1.50 2.26 -18.33
C PRO A 303 -1.93 1.22 -19.37
N LYS A 304 -1.01 0.38 -19.83
CA LYS A 304 -1.30 -0.73 -20.76
C LYS A 304 -1.64 -2.03 -20.02
N PHE A 305 -1.50 -2.06 -18.70
CA PHE A 305 -1.79 -3.25 -17.91
C PHE A 305 -3.30 -3.51 -17.89
N SER A 306 -3.70 -4.73 -18.28
CA SER A 306 -5.10 -5.13 -18.31
C SER A 306 -5.58 -5.64 -16.95
N SER A 307 -6.73 -5.16 -16.49
CA SER A 307 -7.35 -5.61 -15.23
C SER A 307 -7.89 -7.05 -15.28
N VAL A 308 -7.94 -7.67 -16.47
CA VAL A 308 -8.47 -9.03 -16.67
C VAL A 308 -7.47 -10.10 -16.23
N THR A 309 -6.17 -9.82 -16.25
CA THR A 309 -5.11 -10.74 -15.80
C THR A 309 -4.78 -10.59 -14.31
N LYS A 310 -5.60 -9.85 -13.55
CA LYS A 310 -5.35 -9.55 -12.15
C LYS A 310 -5.43 -10.81 -11.27
N PRO A 311 -4.48 -11.00 -10.35
CA PRO A 311 -4.73 -11.79 -9.16
C PRO A 311 -5.70 -11.00 -8.27
N LYS A 312 -6.93 -11.49 -8.08
CA LYS A 312 -8.06 -10.70 -7.54
C LYS A 312 -8.47 -11.06 -6.10
N ASN A 313 -7.83 -12.03 -5.47
CA ASN A 313 -8.32 -12.55 -4.21
C ASN A 313 -7.23 -12.51 -3.13
N ALA A 314 -7.33 -11.54 -2.23
CA ALA A 314 -6.43 -11.47 -1.08
C ALA A 314 -6.78 -12.50 0.02
N PHE A 315 -7.98 -13.10 -0.04
CA PHE A 315 -8.59 -13.93 0.99
C PHE A 315 -8.93 -15.34 0.46
N ASP A 316 -7.89 -16.15 0.25
CA ASP A 316 -8.02 -17.51 -0.29
C ASP A 316 -8.59 -18.52 0.73
N THR A 317 -9.47 -19.42 0.29
CA THR A 317 -10.00 -20.52 1.11
C THR A 317 -8.90 -21.51 1.53
N LEU A 318 -7.81 -21.62 0.76
CA LEU A 318 -6.62 -22.40 1.14
C LEU A 318 -5.92 -21.86 2.39
N ASN A 319 -6.05 -20.55 2.67
CA ASN A 319 -5.57 -19.88 3.88
C ASN A 319 -6.65 -19.81 4.98
N GLY A 320 -7.75 -20.54 4.79
CA GLY A 320 -8.82 -20.72 5.77
C GLY A 320 -9.99 -19.74 5.62
N PHE A 321 -9.90 -18.68 4.81
CA PHE A 321 -10.95 -17.67 4.70
C PHE A 321 -12.23 -18.29 4.10
N GLN A 322 -13.28 -18.43 4.90
CA GLN A 322 -14.58 -18.97 4.46
C GLN A 322 -15.63 -17.87 4.22
N GLY A 323 -15.44 -16.69 4.78
CA GLY A 323 -16.24 -15.50 4.48
C GLY A 323 -15.51 -14.25 4.94
N VAL A 324 -15.48 -13.21 4.09
CA VAL A 324 -14.83 -11.93 4.35
C VAL A 324 -15.72 -10.82 3.82
N TRP A 325 -16.26 -10.00 4.72
CA TRP A 325 -17.11 -8.87 4.35
C TRP A 325 -16.47 -7.58 4.86
N HIS A 326 -16.02 -6.75 3.93
CA HIS A 326 -15.49 -5.41 4.20
C HIS A 326 -16.57 -4.43 4.65
N LEU A 327 -17.86 -4.72 4.37
CA LEU A 327 -19.00 -3.87 4.74
C LEU A 327 -18.92 -2.45 4.14
N ASN A 328 -18.20 -2.32 3.03
CA ASN A 328 -17.86 -1.07 2.37
C ASN A 328 -18.77 -0.73 1.17
N ASP A 329 -19.71 -1.62 0.81
CA ASP A 329 -20.68 -1.41 -0.27
C ASP A 329 -21.53 -0.15 0.01
N VAL A 330 -22.13 0.49 -1.00
CA VAL A 330 -22.99 1.65 -0.74
C VAL A 330 -24.44 1.23 -0.43
N SER A 331 -25.25 2.13 0.14
CA SER A 331 -26.62 1.81 0.56
C SER A 331 -27.46 1.27 -0.61
N GLY A 332 -28.16 0.15 -0.39
CA GLY A 332 -28.97 -0.52 -1.41
C GLY A 332 -28.23 -1.59 -2.22
N ASP A 333 -26.90 -1.68 -2.08
CA ASP A 333 -26.11 -2.76 -2.67
C ASP A 333 -26.08 -3.99 -1.77
N SER A 334 -26.01 -5.16 -2.40
CA SER A 334 -25.72 -6.41 -1.71
C SER A 334 -24.28 -6.41 -1.18
N ILE A 335 -24.08 -6.87 0.05
CA ILE A 335 -22.77 -6.91 0.69
C ILE A 335 -21.92 -8.02 0.09
N GLN A 336 -20.80 -7.67 -0.55
CA GLN A 336 -19.94 -8.67 -1.20
C GLN A 336 -19.11 -9.46 -0.18
N ASP A 337 -18.99 -10.76 -0.43
CA ASP A 337 -17.98 -11.61 0.22
C ASP A 337 -16.73 -11.66 -0.67
N ALA A 338 -15.62 -11.15 -0.16
CA ALA A 338 -14.33 -11.11 -0.83
C ALA A 338 -13.69 -12.50 -1.00
N SER A 339 -14.17 -13.50 -0.26
CA SER A 339 -13.69 -14.88 -0.39
C SER A 339 -14.22 -15.55 -1.68
N PRO A 340 -13.56 -16.63 -2.17
CA PRO A 340 -14.05 -17.45 -3.27
C PRO A 340 -15.46 -18.01 -3.08
N ASN A 341 -15.96 -18.12 -1.85
CA ASN A 341 -17.28 -18.67 -1.57
C ASN A 341 -18.42 -17.73 -1.98
N ARG A 342 -18.18 -16.42 -2.04
CA ARG A 342 -19.13 -15.40 -2.51
C ARG A 342 -20.49 -15.46 -1.80
N PHE A 343 -20.50 -15.60 -0.49
CA PHE A 343 -21.71 -15.51 0.31
C PHE A 343 -22.23 -14.07 0.39
N ILE A 344 -23.03 -13.68 -0.61
CA ILE A 344 -23.55 -12.32 -0.76
C ILE A 344 -24.55 -12.00 0.35
N GLY A 345 -24.30 -10.92 1.10
CA GLY A 345 -25.19 -10.42 2.15
C GLY A 345 -26.30 -9.53 1.60
N ILE A 346 -27.50 -9.64 2.17
CA ILE A 346 -28.68 -8.84 1.82
C ILE A 346 -29.34 -8.27 3.07
N SER A 347 -29.92 -7.08 2.94
CA SER A 347 -30.77 -6.45 3.96
C SER A 347 -32.12 -6.12 3.33
N PRO A 348 -33.25 -6.23 4.05
CA PRO A 348 -34.51 -5.66 3.57
C PRO A 348 -34.43 -4.13 3.51
N ASP A 349 -35.15 -3.52 2.56
CA ASP A 349 -35.19 -2.05 2.40
C ASP A 349 -35.57 -1.30 3.68
N THR A 350 -36.37 -1.92 4.55
CA THR A 350 -36.83 -1.33 5.82
C THR A 350 -35.89 -1.51 7.00
N ALA A 351 -34.78 -2.25 6.82
CA ALA A 351 -33.87 -2.72 7.86
C ALA A 351 -32.41 -2.72 7.38
N THR A 352 -32.07 -1.78 6.50
CA THR A 352 -30.74 -1.66 5.90
C THR A 352 -29.84 -0.80 6.78
N PRO A 353 -28.72 -1.34 7.30
CA PRO A 353 -27.81 -0.54 8.11
C PRO A 353 -27.19 0.60 7.30
N GLY A 354 -27.01 1.75 7.93
CA GLY A 354 -26.39 2.93 7.33
C GLY A 354 -24.92 2.73 6.95
N VAL A 355 -24.39 3.63 6.11
CA VAL A 355 -22.99 3.62 5.65
C VAL A 355 -22.23 4.80 6.23
N THR A 356 -21.03 4.57 6.75
CA THR A 356 -20.14 5.62 7.31
C THR A 356 -18.68 5.19 7.20
N ASP A 357 -17.73 6.11 7.42
CA ASP A 357 -16.31 5.77 7.52
C ASP A 357 -16.04 4.70 8.61
N GLY A 358 -15.28 3.68 8.21
CA GLY A 358 -14.85 2.54 9.02
C GLY A 358 -13.48 2.71 9.66
N ILE A 359 -12.99 1.64 10.30
CA ILE A 359 -11.56 1.53 10.68
C ILE A 359 -10.70 1.26 9.44
N ILE A 360 -11.29 0.60 8.44
CA ILE A 360 -10.74 0.36 7.11
C ILE A 360 -11.85 0.74 6.12
N GLY A 361 -11.54 1.56 5.12
CA GLY A 361 -12.54 1.94 4.13
C GLY A 361 -13.83 2.55 4.71
N LEU A 362 -14.95 1.95 4.33
CA LEU A 362 -16.30 2.26 4.81
C LEU A 362 -16.80 1.07 5.63
N CYS A 363 -17.73 1.33 6.55
CA CYS A 363 -18.35 0.30 7.39
C CYS A 363 -19.88 0.45 7.44
N ARG A 364 -20.54 -0.42 8.22
CA ARG A 364 -21.98 -0.38 8.47
C ARG A 364 -22.32 0.12 9.87
N SER A 365 -23.28 1.04 9.97
CA SER A 365 -23.85 1.56 11.22
C SER A 365 -25.26 1.03 11.44
N PHE A 366 -25.50 0.41 12.60
CA PHE A 366 -26.75 -0.22 12.98
C PHE A 366 -27.44 0.59 14.08
N ASP A 367 -28.75 0.77 13.95
CA ASP A 367 -29.56 1.64 14.81
C ASP A 367 -29.98 1.02 16.17
N GLY A 368 -29.89 -0.31 16.31
CA GLY A 368 -30.31 -1.05 17.49
C GLY A 368 -31.80 -1.38 17.55
N VAL A 369 -32.55 -1.16 16.47
CA VAL A 369 -34.00 -1.34 16.39
C VAL A 369 -34.36 -2.44 15.40
N ASN A 370 -33.88 -2.34 14.15
CA ASN A 370 -34.26 -3.30 13.12
C ASN A 370 -33.17 -3.62 12.09
N ASP A 371 -32.03 -2.92 12.08
CA ASP A 371 -30.97 -3.11 11.07
C ASP A 371 -30.29 -4.49 11.16
N TYR A 372 -30.11 -5.16 10.02
CA TYR A 372 -29.31 -6.39 9.92
C TYR A 372 -28.93 -6.76 8.49
N ILE A 373 -27.96 -7.67 8.37
CA ILE A 373 -27.57 -8.30 7.11
C ILE A 373 -27.70 -9.83 7.26
N THR A 374 -28.32 -10.49 6.28
CA THR A 374 -28.39 -11.95 6.19
C THR A 374 -27.58 -12.44 4.99
N MET A 375 -26.83 -13.52 5.16
CA MET A 375 -26.14 -14.23 4.08
C MET A 375 -26.96 -15.48 3.75
N PRO A 376 -27.91 -15.40 2.82
CA PRO A 376 -28.84 -16.49 2.54
C PRO A 376 -28.11 -17.74 2.04
N ASN A 377 -28.72 -18.91 2.29
CA ASN A 377 -28.21 -20.22 1.87
C ASN A 377 -26.86 -20.59 2.52
N THR A 378 -26.61 -20.12 3.73
CA THR A 378 -25.41 -20.44 4.50
C THR A 378 -25.65 -21.41 5.65
N ALA A 379 -26.90 -21.82 5.90
CA ALA A 379 -27.27 -22.84 6.87
C ALA A 379 -26.38 -24.11 6.75
N ASP A 380 -26.37 -24.75 5.57
CA ASP A 380 -25.52 -25.91 5.26
C ASP A 380 -24.38 -25.51 4.30
N SER A 381 -23.40 -24.76 4.82
CA SER A 381 -22.31 -24.20 4.02
C SER A 381 -20.96 -24.31 4.71
N LYS A 382 -19.92 -23.72 4.14
CA LYS A 382 -18.59 -23.63 4.77
C LYS A 382 -18.54 -22.74 6.02
N LEU A 383 -19.64 -22.07 6.35
CA LEU A 383 -19.82 -21.36 7.61
C LEU A 383 -20.46 -22.25 8.69
N ASP A 384 -20.91 -23.48 8.35
CA ASP A 384 -21.44 -24.43 9.33
C ASP A 384 -20.31 -25.26 9.97
N PHE A 385 -19.80 -24.78 11.10
CA PHE A 385 -18.77 -25.49 11.85
C PHE A 385 -19.37 -26.44 12.89
N PRO A 386 -18.79 -27.63 13.11
CA PRO A 386 -19.16 -28.49 14.23
C PRO A 386 -18.75 -27.86 15.57
N GLU A 387 -19.43 -28.27 16.65
CA GLU A 387 -19.22 -27.73 18.01
C GLU A 387 -17.81 -27.97 18.58
N ASP A 388 -17.09 -28.96 18.05
CA ASP A 388 -15.70 -29.31 18.36
C ASP A 388 -14.78 -29.10 17.14
N GLY A 389 -15.20 -28.21 16.23
CA GLY A 389 -14.42 -27.86 15.05
C GLY A 389 -13.23 -26.94 15.32
N TYR A 390 -12.58 -26.54 14.23
CA TYR A 390 -11.51 -25.55 14.21
C TYR A 390 -11.98 -24.36 13.38
N PHE A 391 -12.11 -23.21 14.01
CA PHE A 391 -12.51 -21.98 13.31
C PHE A 391 -12.15 -20.73 14.10
N SER A 392 -12.11 -19.61 13.40
CA SER A 392 -11.99 -18.28 14.00
C SER A 392 -13.04 -17.36 13.39
N ILE A 393 -13.65 -16.53 14.22
CA ILE A 393 -14.52 -15.43 13.78
C ILE A 393 -13.99 -14.11 14.32
N SER A 394 -14.02 -13.06 13.51
CA SER A 394 -13.57 -11.74 13.95
C SER A 394 -14.36 -10.61 13.34
N ALA A 395 -14.41 -9.48 14.04
CA ALA A 395 -14.95 -8.22 13.55
C ALA A 395 -14.30 -7.05 14.28
N TRP A 396 -14.21 -5.90 13.62
CA TRP A 396 -14.05 -4.62 14.29
C TRP A 396 -15.43 -4.10 14.70
N VAL A 397 -15.55 -3.67 15.95
CA VAL A 397 -16.81 -3.15 16.50
C VAL A 397 -16.62 -1.83 17.21
N TYR A 398 -17.59 -0.94 17.08
CA TYR A 398 -17.65 0.33 17.78
C TYR A 398 -19.05 0.48 18.39
N VAL A 399 -19.12 0.78 19.69
CA VAL A 399 -20.39 1.07 20.38
C VAL A 399 -20.30 2.41 21.09
N ASP A 400 -21.33 3.25 20.98
CA ASP A 400 -21.37 4.58 21.59
C ASP A 400 -21.85 4.55 23.06
N SER A 401 -22.69 3.57 23.40
CA SER A 401 -23.36 3.52 24.69
C SER A 401 -23.64 2.09 25.13
N PHE A 402 -23.85 1.96 26.44
CA PHE A 402 -24.31 0.73 27.09
C PHE A 402 -25.72 1.00 27.59
N ASP A 403 -26.68 0.25 27.07
CA ASP A 403 -28.12 0.44 27.31
C ASP A 403 -28.76 -0.77 28.01
N ASN A 404 -27.96 -1.68 28.54
CA ASN A 404 -28.41 -2.89 29.24
C ASN A 404 -29.20 -3.86 28.34
N VAL A 405 -29.02 -3.79 27.02
CA VAL A 405 -29.60 -4.68 26.02
C VAL A 405 -28.51 -5.48 25.32
N TYR A 406 -28.76 -6.75 25.05
CA TYR A 406 -27.84 -7.63 24.32
C TYR A 406 -27.79 -7.23 22.84
N ARG A 407 -26.58 -7.08 22.28
CA ARG A 407 -26.35 -6.62 20.90
C ARG A 407 -25.51 -7.62 20.13
N THR A 408 -26.11 -8.35 19.19
CA THR A 408 -25.45 -9.40 18.41
C THR A 408 -24.62 -8.80 17.29
N ILE A 409 -23.32 -9.10 17.26
CA ILE A 409 -22.40 -8.60 16.25
C ILE A 409 -22.49 -9.47 14.99
N MET A 410 -22.26 -10.78 15.15
CA MET A 410 -22.28 -11.76 14.08
C MET A 410 -22.65 -13.14 14.62
N THR A 411 -23.41 -13.95 13.87
CA THR A 411 -23.93 -15.22 14.39
C THR A 411 -24.35 -16.21 13.31
N LYS A 412 -24.22 -17.51 13.63
CA LYS A 412 -24.89 -18.63 12.96
C LYS A 412 -26.14 -19.13 13.71
N GLY A 413 -26.68 -18.32 14.61
CA GLY A 413 -27.78 -18.66 15.49
C GLY A 413 -27.39 -18.70 16.97
N TYR A 414 -28.40 -18.55 17.83
CA TYR A 414 -28.27 -18.62 19.28
C TYR A 414 -27.78 -20.02 19.71
N GLU A 415 -28.28 -21.07 19.07
CA GLU A 415 -27.96 -22.46 19.36
C GLU A 415 -26.78 -23.01 18.54
N GLN A 416 -25.87 -22.13 18.07
CA GLN A 416 -24.68 -22.54 17.32
C GLN A 416 -23.42 -21.77 17.72
N TYR A 417 -23.17 -20.58 17.18
CA TYR A 417 -22.04 -19.74 17.58
C TYR A 417 -22.29 -18.27 17.26
N PHE A 418 -21.65 -17.38 18.02
CA PHE A 418 -21.69 -15.94 17.77
C PHE A 418 -20.69 -15.12 18.56
N LEU A 419 -20.60 -13.85 18.15
CA LEU A 419 -19.99 -12.76 18.89
C LEU A 419 -21.06 -11.71 19.28
N GLN A 420 -21.03 -11.21 20.51
CA GLN A 420 -22.09 -10.35 21.06
C GLN A 420 -21.56 -9.36 22.13
N LEU A 421 -22.23 -8.20 22.28
CA LEU A 421 -22.21 -7.41 23.51
C LEU A 421 -23.31 -7.91 24.44
N SER A 422 -22.92 -8.44 25.59
CA SER A 422 -23.78 -9.12 26.54
C SER A 422 -23.76 -8.43 27.91
N TYR A 423 -24.76 -8.74 28.74
CA TYR A 423 -24.78 -8.38 30.17
C TYR A 423 -24.75 -9.59 31.09
N PHE A 424 -24.62 -10.81 30.54
CA PHE A 424 -24.57 -12.06 31.28
C PHE A 424 -23.13 -12.53 31.49
N PRO A 425 -22.75 -13.02 32.69
CA PRO A 425 -23.62 -13.36 33.83
C PRO A 425 -23.75 -12.26 34.89
N GLY A 426 -23.11 -11.11 34.71
CA GLY A 426 -22.82 -10.17 35.81
C GLY A 426 -23.52 -8.81 35.76
N ASP A 427 -24.56 -8.63 34.95
CA ASP A 427 -25.26 -7.36 34.67
C ASP A 427 -24.31 -6.20 34.33
N LYS A 428 -23.21 -6.52 33.64
CA LYS A 428 -22.18 -5.58 33.19
C LYS A 428 -21.91 -5.80 31.71
N PRO A 429 -21.56 -4.75 30.95
CA PRO A 429 -21.33 -4.88 29.52
C PRO A 429 -20.07 -5.72 29.26
N LEU A 430 -20.23 -6.80 28.49
CA LEU A 430 -19.22 -7.80 28.21
C LEU A 430 -19.13 -8.06 26.71
N TRP A 431 -17.92 -8.07 26.16
CA TRP A 431 -17.68 -8.70 24.87
C TRP A 431 -17.68 -10.21 25.07
N GLN A 432 -18.47 -10.91 24.26
CA GLN A 432 -18.75 -12.33 24.45
C GLN A 432 -18.54 -13.08 23.13
N PHE A 433 -17.76 -14.15 23.18
CA PHE A 433 -17.75 -15.21 22.18
C PHE A 433 -18.42 -16.45 22.76
N SER A 434 -19.30 -17.08 21.99
CA SER A 434 -20.04 -18.26 22.43
C SER A 434 -20.16 -19.33 21.38
N VAL A 435 -20.05 -20.57 21.82
CA VAL A 435 -20.29 -21.78 21.03
C VAL A 435 -21.24 -22.70 21.79
N PHE A 436 -22.28 -23.16 21.11
CA PHE A 436 -23.23 -24.12 21.64
C PHE A 436 -22.69 -25.54 21.47
N ARG A 437 -22.64 -26.29 22.57
CA ARG A 437 -22.34 -27.72 22.58
C ARG A 437 -23.54 -28.53 23.03
N LYS A 438 -23.80 -29.65 22.37
CA LYS A 438 -24.89 -30.57 22.68
C LYS A 438 -24.79 -31.15 24.09
N SER A 439 -23.57 -31.43 24.58
CA SER A 439 -23.35 -32.03 25.90
C SER A 439 -23.37 -31.02 27.04
N ASP A 440 -22.88 -29.80 26.79
CA ASP A 440 -22.54 -28.83 27.84
C ASP A 440 -23.46 -27.60 27.79
N ASN A 441 -24.24 -27.43 26.71
CA ASN A 441 -24.88 -26.18 26.31
C ASN A 441 -23.82 -25.10 25.99
N TRP A 442 -23.97 -23.89 26.51
CA TRP A 442 -23.16 -22.77 26.06
C TRP A 442 -21.77 -22.76 26.67
N ASN A 443 -20.77 -22.68 25.81
CA ASN A 443 -19.40 -22.36 26.18
C ASN A 443 -19.15 -20.88 25.90
N MET A 444 -19.02 -20.10 26.97
CA MET A 444 -18.91 -18.65 26.87
C MET A 444 -17.55 -18.15 27.37
N SER A 445 -16.87 -17.37 26.53
CA SER A 445 -15.67 -16.62 26.89
C SER A 445 -16.00 -15.14 26.80
N HIS A 446 -15.59 -14.35 27.79
CA HIS A 446 -15.96 -12.94 27.85
C HIS A 446 -14.88 -12.06 28.49
N ILE A 447 -14.96 -10.76 28.22
CA ILE A 447 -14.17 -9.69 28.85
C ILE A 447 -15.03 -8.44 29.00
N SER A 448 -14.67 -7.53 29.90
CA SER A 448 -15.35 -6.22 30.02
C SER A 448 -15.34 -5.49 28.69
N ALA A 449 -16.51 -5.01 28.26
CA ALA A 449 -16.65 -4.27 27.03
C ALA A 449 -16.14 -2.83 27.15
N ILE A 450 -15.74 -2.27 26.01
CA ILE A 450 -15.21 -0.91 25.90
C ILE A 450 -16.04 -0.16 24.86
N LYS A 451 -16.41 1.08 25.15
CA LYS A 451 -17.20 1.95 24.26
C LYS A 451 -16.40 3.15 23.77
N ASN A 452 -16.93 3.87 22.79
CA ASN A 452 -16.35 5.07 22.17
C ASN A 452 -14.98 4.84 21.52
N GLN A 453 -14.71 3.61 21.07
CA GLN A 453 -13.53 3.27 20.29
C GLN A 453 -13.77 2.00 19.49
N TRP A 454 -13.01 1.83 18.41
CA TRP A 454 -12.95 0.59 17.67
C TRP A 454 -12.25 -0.50 18.48
N VAL A 455 -12.88 -1.67 18.58
CA VAL A 455 -12.35 -2.86 19.25
C VAL A 455 -12.30 -4.00 18.25
N PHE A 456 -11.13 -4.64 18.12
CA PHE A 456 -10.99 -5.85 17.31
C PHE A 456 -11.24 -7.07 18.17
N LEU A 457 -12.31 -7.81 17.89
CA LEU A 457 -12.68 -9.01 18.62
C LEU A 457 -12.45 -10.24 17.77
N THR A 458 -11.83 -11.27 18.35
CA THR A 458 -11.65 -12.56 17.69
C THR A 458 -12.00 -13.70 18.63
N GLY A 459 -12.99 -14.50 18.25
CA GLY A 459 -13.29 -15.78 18.88
C GLY A 459 -12.58 -16.91 18.15
N VAL A 460 -11.91 -17.81 18.87
CA VAL A 460 -11.22 -18.97 18.30
C VAL A 460 -11.72 -20.25 18.95
N ARG A 461 -12.11 -21.22 18.12
CA ARG A 461 -12.42 -22.59 18.53
C ARG A 461 -11.36 -23.52 17.98
N GLN A 462 -10.81 -24.37 18.85
CA GLN A 462 -9.77 -25.33 18.52
C GLN A 462 -10.11 -26.67 19.18
N GLY A 463 -10.93 -27.49 18.52
CA GLY A 463 -11.48 -28.68 19.16
C GLY A 463 -12.46 -28.29 20.25
N THR A 464 -12.21 -28.76 21.47
CA THR A 464 -12.96 -28.35 22.68
C THR A 464 -12.40 -27.10 23.35
N ALA A 465 -11.21 -26.63 22.96
CA ALA A 465 -10.62 -25.41 23.49
C ALA A 465 -11.25 -24.18 22.84
N GLN A 466 -11.41 -23.11 23.63
CA GLN A 466 -12.03 -21.86 23.21
C GLN A 466 -11.24 -20.68 23.75
N PHE A 467 -11.03 -19.69 22.89
CA PHE A 467 -10.28 -18.49 23.21
C PHE A 467 -11.04 -17.25 22.75
N LEU A 468 -10.93 -16.17 23.52
CA LEU A 468 -11.36 -14.83 23.12
C LEU A 468 -10.16 -13.90 23.14
N TYR A 469 -10.00 -13.14 22.06
CA TYR A 469 -9.02 -12.10 21.92
C TYR A 469 -9.72 -10.74 21.79
N CYS A 470 -9.11 -9.72 22.38
CA CYS A 470 -9.55 -8.33 22.31
C CYS A 470 -8.34 -7.47 21.97
N ASN A 471 -8.40 -6.71 20.87
CA ASN A 471 -7.31 -5.87 20.38
C ASN A 471 -5.98 -6.63 20.23
N GLY A 472 -6.04 -7.84 19.68
CA GLY A 472 -4.85 -8.66 19.43
C GLY A 472 -4.30 -9.43 20.64
N GLU A 473 -4.84 -9.19 21.84
CA GLU A 473 -4.40 -9.83 23.09
C GLU A 473 -5.35 -10.96 23.51
N LEU A 474 -4.80 -12.06 24.02
CA LEU A 474 -5.59 -13.16 24.57
C LEU A 474 -6.20 -12.73 25.92
N VAL A 475 -7.53 -12.59 25.98
CA VAL A 475 -8.24 -12.14 27.19
C VAL A 475 -8.97 -13.25 27.93
N ALA A 476 -9.29 -14.35 27.24
CA ALA A 476 -9.82 -15.55 27.88
C ALA A 476 -9.30 -16.79 27.16
N ALA A 477 -8.66 -17.70 27.91
CA ALA A 477 -8.13 -18.97 27.41
C ALA A 477 -9.02 -20.19 27.75
N THR A 478 -10.14 -19.94 28.42
CA THR A 478 -11.14 -20.94 28.80
C THR A 478 -12.54 -20.39 28.56
N SER A 479 -13.54 -21.26 28.68
CA SER A 479 -14.95 -20.90 28.60
C SER A 479 -15.68 -21.40 29.83
N ALA A 480 -16.70 -20.66 30.25
CA ALA A 480 -17.64 -21.11 31.28
C ALA A 480 -18.85 -21.76 30.62
N THR A 481 -19.40 -22.78 31.29
CA THR A 481 -20.52 -23.58 30.79
C THR A 481 -21.85 -23.08 31.36
N TYR A 482 -22.85 -22.85 30.51
CA TYR A 482 -24.18 -22.39 30.90
C TYR A 482 -25.30 -23.25 30.29
N PRO A 483 -26.01 -24.06 31.10
CA PRO A 483 -27.12 -24.89 30.65
C PRO A 483 -28.30 -24.09 30.09
N GLN A 484 -28.90 -24.55 28.98
CA GLN A 484 -30.01 -23.86 28.29
C GLN A 484 -31.26 -24.72 28.04
N GLY A 485 -31.19 -26.04 28.18
CA GLY A 485 -32.34 -26.92 27.97
C GLY A 485 -32.86 -26.97 26.53
N VAL A 486 -32.10 -26.41 25.57
CA VAL A 486 -32.39 -26.43 24.12
C VAL A 486 -31.38 -27.33 23.39
N SER A 487 -31.68 -27.70 22.15
CA SER A 487 -30.77 -28.47 21.29
C SER A 487 -30.04 -27.56 20.32
N ARG A 488 -28.84 -27.97 19.92
CA ARG A 488 -28.04 -27.30 18.89
C ARG A 488 -28.84 -27.22 17.56
N ASP A 489 -28.86 -26.04 16.93
CA ASP A 489 -29.57 -25.77 15.67
C ASP A 489 -28.57 -25.26 14.60
N THR A 490 -28.44 -25.97 13.48
CA THR A 490 -27.60 -25.58 12.31
C THR A 490 -28.39 -24.98 11.16
N THR A 491 -29.71 -24.86 11.30
CA THR A 491 -30.59 -24.47 10.18
C THR A 491 -30.59 -22.97 9.90
N ASN A 492 -29.87 -22.18 10.71
CA ASN A 492 -29.82 -20.74 10.57
C ASN A 492 -28.76 -20.31 9.55
N ASP A 493 -29.16 -19.39 8.68
CA ASP A 493 -28.23 -18.62 7.87
C ASP A 493 -27.40 -17.69 8.76
N PHE A 494 -26.19 -17.40 8.30
CA PHE A 494 -25.30 -16.44 8.93
C PHE A 494 -25.88 -15.03 8.84
N THR A 495 -25.76 -14.28 9.93
CA THR A 495 -26.28 -12.92 10.03
C THR A 495 -25.28 -12.01 10.75
N ILE A 496 -25.27 -10.74 10.34
CA ILE A 496 -24.59 -9.64 11.02
C ILE A 496 -25.65 -8.71 11.59
N GLY A 497 -25.47 -8.28 12.84
CA GLY A 497 -26.32 -7.27 13.46
C GLY A 497 -27.57 -7.78 14.16
N ARG A 498 -27.88 -9.09 14.14
CA ARG A 498 -28.99 -9.70 14.91
C ARG A 498 -28.87 -11.22 14.98
N PHE A 499 -29.72 -11.87 15.78
CA PHE A 499 -30.09 -13.27 15.58
C PHE A 499 -31.17 -13.41 14.51
N LEU A 500 -31.15 -14.50 13.75
CA LEU A 500 -32.18 -14.79 12.73
C LEU A 500 -33.54 -15.14 13.34
N LYS A 501 -33.55 -15.84 14.48
CA LYS A 501 -34.72 -16.19 15.28
C LYS A 501 -34.64 -15.47 16.63
N GLU A 502 -35.77 -15.23 17.28
CA GLU A 502 -35.77 -14.66 18.62
C GLU A 502 -35.07 -15.61 19.60
N ALA A 503 -34.06 -15.09 20.28
CA ALA A 503 -33.44 -15.79 21.40
C ALA A 503 -34.34 -15.65 22.63
N THR A 504 -34.44 -16.72 23.42
CA THR A 504 -35.42 -16.82 24.52
C THR A 504 -34.81 -16.72 25.91
N PHE A 505 -33.47 -16.60 26.03
CA PHE A 505 -32.76 -16.52 27.31
C PHE A 505 -31.40 -15.79 27.19
N PRO A 506 -30.90 -15.13 28.26
CA PRO A 506 -31.59 -14.75 29.51
C PRO A 506 -32.36 -13.41 29.51
N GLU A 507 -33.65 -13.42 29.90
CA GLU A 507 -34.57 -12.33 30.37
C GLU A 507 -34.63 -10.95 29.66
N LYS A 508 -33.72 -10.63 28.73
CA LYS A 508 -33.67 -9.38 27.94
C LYS A 508 -33.32 -9.67 26.47
N PHE A 509 -33.91 -10.74 25.90
CA PHE A 509 -33.64 -11.20 24.55
C PHE A 509 -34.83 -10.97 23.60
N GLY A 510 -34.49 -11.04 22.33
CA GLY A 510 -35.33 -10.99 21.15
C GLY A 510 -34.39 -11.25 19.98
N PHE A 511 -34.47 -10.46 18.92
CA PHE A 511 -33.49 -10.52 17.83
C PHE A 511 -32.12 -9.91 18.19
N CYS A 512 -31.98 -9.21 19.32
CA CYS A 512 -30.72 -8.62 19.79
C CYS A 512 -30.05 -7.69 18.76
N PHE A 513 -30.83 -6.84 18.11
CA PHE A 513 -30.35 -5.92 17.08
C PHE A 513 -29.14 -5.11 17.57
N PHE A 514 -28.09 -5.07 16.76
CA PHE A 514 -26.86 -4.35 17.09
C PHE A 514 -27.06 -2.85 17.05
N LYS A 515 -26.38 -2.14 17.95
CA LYS A 515 -26.38 -0.67 17.99
C LYS A 515 -24.95 -0.16 18.01
N GLY A 516 -24.51 0.46 16.92
CA GLY A 516 -23.13 0.90 16.76
C GLY A 516 -22.63 0.67 15.35
N LYS A 517 -21.33 0.48 15.17
CA LYS A 517 -20.70 0.23 13.86
C LYS A 517 -19.97 -1.11 13.86
N ILE A 518 -20.04 -1.81 12.74
CA ILE A 518 -19.32 -3.07 12.50
C ILE A 518 -18.54 -2.92 11.20
N ASP A 519 -17.30 -3.39 11.21
CA ASP A 519 -16.38 -3.36 10.09
C ASP A 519 -15.59 -4.68 10.01
N GLU A 520 -15.11 -5.03 8.82
CA GLU A 520 -14.18 -6.15 8.59
C GLU A 520 -14.59 -7.49 9.24
N VAL A 521 -15.79 -8.00 8.89
CA VAL A 521 -16.27 -9.29 9.41
C VAL A 521 -15.59 -10.44 8.68
N ARG A 522 -14.96 -11.35 9.42
CA ARG A 522 -14.23 -12.50 8.87
C ARG A 522 -14.58 -13.79 9.58
N ILE A 523 -14.68 -14.86 8.79
CA ILE A 523 -14.86 -16.24 9.26
C ILE A 523 -13.80 -17.11 8.60
N SER A 524 -13.09 -17.90 9.40
CA SER A 524 -12.05 -18.79 8.95
C SER A 524 -12.24 -20.21 9.48
N SER A 525 -11.93 -21.21 8.66
CA SER A 525 -11.88 -22.63 9.04
C SER A 525 -10.57 -23.02 9.77
N MET A 526 -9.75 -22.03 10.14
CA MET A 526 -8.53 -22.24 10.92
C MET A 526 -8.71 -21.69 12.33
N ALA A 527 -8.12 -22.37 13.31
CA ALA A 527 -7.89 -21.82 14.63
C ALA A 527 -6.62 -20.96 14.59
N TYR A 528 -6.75 -19.65 14.39
CA TYR A 528 -5.60 -18.77 14.24
C TYR A 528 -4.83 -18.61 15.56
N SER A 529 -3.50 -18.51 15.46
CA SER A 529 -2.60 -18.35 16.62
C SER A 529 -2.67 -16.93 17.20
N SER A 530 -2.16 -16.75 18.42
CA SER A 530 -2.03 -15.44 19.05
C SER A 530 -1.23 -14.45 18.19
N ASP A 531 -0.11 -14.90 17.59
CA ASP A 531 0.71 -14.06 16.71
C ASP A 531 -0.06 -13.63 15.44
N TRP A 532 -0.90 -14.51 14.86
CA TRP A 532 -1.75 -14.16 13.71
C TRP A 532 -2.76 -13.05 14.07
N ILE A 533 -3.44 -13.22 15.20
CA ILE A 533 -4.50 -12.30 15.64
C ILE A 533 -3.91 -10.96 16.07
N ARG A 534 -2.74 -10.99 16.74
CA ARG A 534 -1.95 -9.79 17.02
C ARG A 534 -1.54 -9.07 15.74
N LEU A 535 -1.07 -9.79 14.74
CA LEU A 535 -0.68 -9.21 13.46
C LEU A 535 -1.86 -8.53 12.75
N CYS A 536 -3.05 -9.16 12.75
CA CYS A 536 -4.28 -8.54 12.27
C CYS A 536 -4.52 -7.19 12.97
N PHE A 537 -4.57 -7.17 14.30
CA PHE A 537 -4.80 -5.93 15.05
C PHE A 537 -3.74 -4.85 14.76
N MET A 538 -2.46 -5.23 14.74
CA MET A 538 -1.36 -4.29 14.58
C MET A 538 -1.25 -3.69 13.17
N ASN A 539 -1.69 -4.41 12.14
CA ASN A 539 -1.76 -3.90 10.78
C ASN A 539 -3.07 -3.12 10.52
N GLN A 540 -4.19 -3.53 11.13
CA GLN A 540 -5.50 -2.94 10.88
C GLN A 540 -5.83 -1.73 11.74
N ARG A 541 -5.12 -1.49 12.85
CA ARG A 541 -5.24 -0.22 13.60
C ARG A 541 -4.87 1.00 12.75
N SER A 542 -5.41 2.16 13.11
CA SER A 542 -5.30 3.41 12.32
C SER A 542 -3.87 3.92 12.12
N ASP A 543 -2.96 3.61 13.03
CA ASP A 543 -1.53 4.00 12.99
C ASP A 543 -0.60 2.86 12.57
N ASP A 544 -1.14 1.82 11.90
CA ASP A 544 -0.45 0.68 11.25
C ASP A 544 0.99 0.44 11.72
N LYS A 545 1.17 -0.56 12.57
CA LYS A 545 2.48 -0.90 13.14
C LYS A 545 3.24 -1.94 12.33
N LEU A 546 2.67 -2.47 11.25
CA LEU A 546 3.31 -3.48 10.43
C LEU A 546 4.06 -2.86 9.24
N VAL A 547 3.41 -1.97 8.50
CA VAL A 547 3.92 -1.54 7.19
C VAL A 547 4.57 -0.16 7.28
N SER A 548 5.76 -0.02 6.68
CA SER A 548 6.34 1.30 6.42
C SER A 548 6.57 1.52 4.92
N TYR A 549 6.10 2.67 4.44
CA TYR A 549 6.26 3.16 3.07
C TYR A 549 7.61 3.88 2.97
N LYS A 550 8.67 3.13 2.66
CA LYS A 550 10.02 3.70 2.47
C LYS A 550 10.29 4.06 1.03
#